data_AF-A0A943DX59-F1
#
_entry.id   AF-A0A943DX59-F1
#
_cell.length_a   1.000
_cell.length_b   1.000
_cell.length_c   1.000
_cell.angle_alpha   90.00
_cell.angle_beta   90.00
_cell.angle_gamma   90.00
#
_symmetry.space_group_name_H-M   'P 1'
#
loop_
_entity.id
_entity.type
_entity.pdbx_description
1 polymer ?
#
loop_
_entity_poly.entity_id
_entity_poly.type
_entity_poly.pdbx_seq_one_letter_code
_entity_poly.pdbx_strand_id
1 'polypeptide(L)'
;MIQAMPTDGGNARYYFIEYGGAPIEVAMEYVTGSNIGESSSAFASANGEKLFKYDNNGDGNPVFTFRGSEYGTYTGSGNALALDGFGGLTLGQTTGKYTISGGLVTATIGSETRIFVINKEAKTYTEMTADTWDGQPQYTKEDAVGAYAAENQASESSMSIDFDKNFAGNDAPGTASVRFKVKRHDGFGNGWSDLIASSGSYIYNAASKTIVITNVYMGTSATASGRRNIVLKVSDDLLSMWIDDTDEDRVYGTGRDGSYLLTGTTNTLTAPAPAIELAAKYTGKPNMSAFGNPSPTDATLTFDPATMKAHLTVNAMGATLVDQEVTYTLEGNEVTLVDLTHYPNEMDPYTTAKVNLVFTIDDDGNLSSAQTIGGAAMGMQFPVDFSSDTMKPVQ
;
A
#
# COMPACT_ATOMS: atom_id res chain seq x y z
N MET A 1 11.49 39.69 14.06
CA MET A 1 12.91 40.03 13.83
C MET A 1 13.09 41.51 14.10
N ILE A 2 14.12 41.90 14.84
CA ILE A 2 14.47 43.30 15.11
C ILE A 2 15.91 43.52 14.70
N GLN A 3 16.18 44.59 13.96
CA GLN A 3 17.53 45.14 13.78
C GLN A 3 17.68 46.34 14.70
N ALA A 4 18.70 46.31 15.55
CA ALA A 4 19.08 47.40 16.43
C ALA A 4 20.39 48.02 15.92
N MET A 5 20.35 49.32 15.61
CA MET A 5 21.53 50.09 15.21
C MET A 5 22.14 50.77 16.45
N PRO A 6 23.40 50.48 16.81
CA PRO A 6 24.06 51.18 17.91
C PRO A 6 24.20 52.67 17.64
N THR A 7 23.94 53.50 18.65
CA THR A 7 24.05 54.97 18.55
C THR A 7 25.49 55.48 18.50
N ASP A 8 26.46 54.64 18.87
CA ASP A 8 27.90 54.90 18.85
C ASP A 8 28.56 54.55 17.51
N GLY A 9 27.79 54.15 16.50
CA GLY A 9 28.29 53.78 15.18
C GLY A 9 28.84 52.35 15.10
N GLY A 10 28.59 51.50 16.10
CA GLY A 10 28.90 50.08 16.06
C GLY A 10 28.08 49.28 15.03
N ASN A 11 28.40 47.98 14.90
CA ASN A 11 27.72 47.09 13.97
C ASN A 11 26.25 46.83 14.37
N ALA A 12 25.39 46.65 13.38
CA ALA A 12 23.99 46.25 13.60
C ALA A 12 23.90 44.96 14.42
N ARG A 13 22.97 44.93 15.39
CA ARG A 13 22.64 43.75 16.19
C ARG A 13 21.26 43.26 15.83
N TYR A 14 21.06 41.95 15.80
CA TYR A 14 19.79 41.36 15.38
C TYR A 14 19.19 40.51 16.49
N TYR A 15 17.87 40.61 16.66
CA TYR A 15 17.14 39.86 17.66
C TYR A 15 15.94 39.15 17.05
N PHE A 16 15.79 37.88 17.41
CA PHE A 16 14.62 37.08 17.18
C PHE A 16 13.78 37.05 18.47
N ILE A 17 12.46 37.17 18.33
CA ILE A 17 11.53 37.16 19.46
C ILE A 17 10.41 36.20 19.09
N GLU A 18 10.28 35.13 19.87
CA GLU A 18 9.08 34.30 19.84
C GLU A 18 7.97 34.98 20.64
N TYR A 19 6.73 34.74 20.26
CA TYR A 19 5.59 35.32 20.97
C TYR A 19 5.61 34.92 22.45
N GLY A 20 5.71 35.92 23.34
CA GLY A 20 5.83 35.70 24.80
C GLY A 20 7.23 35.32 25.30
N GLY A 21 8.22 35.21 24.42
CA GLY A 21 9.60 34.85 24.75
C GLY A 21 10.51 36.05 25.00
N ALA A 22 11.67 35.78 25.62
CA ALA A 22 12.75 36.75 25.72
C ALA A 22 13.44 36.95 24.35
N PRO A 23 13.93 38.15 24.03
CA PRO A 23 14.71 38.36 22.82
C PRO A 23 15.98 37.50 22.80
N ILE A 24 16.18 36.79 21.69
CA ILE A 24 17.37 35.98 21.40
C ILE A 24 18.20 36.77 20.41
N GLU A 25 19.44 37.12 20.78
CA GLU A 25 20.38 37.72 19.83
C GLU A 25 20.81 36.69 18.79
N VAL A 26 20.80 37.09 17.51
CA VAL A 26 21.17 36.24 16.39
C VAL A 26 22.26 36.89 15.54
N ALA A 27 23.18 36.08 15.05
CA ALA A 27 24.11 36.47 14.00
C ALA A 27 23.45 36.28 12.63
N MET A 28 23.61 37.27 11.75
CA MET A 28 23.07 37.24 10.39
C MET A 28 24.17 36.95 9.38
N GLU A 29 24.03 35.84 8.67
CA GLU A 29 24.88 35.45 7.54
C GLU A 29 24.12 35.73 6.24
N TYR A 30 24.38 36.86 5.59
CA TYR A 30 23.72 37.22 4.33
C TYR A 30 24.25 36.40 3.17
N VAL A 31 23.33 35.76 2.45
CA VAL A 31 23.56 35.13 1.15
C VAL A 31 23.46 36.18 0.05
N THR A 32 22.49 37.10 0.16
CA THR A 32 22.32 38.26 -0.72
C THR A 32 21.89 39.49 0.09
N GLY A 33 22.28 40.68 -0.37
CA GLY A 33 22.04 41.94 0.35
C GLY A 33 22.86 42.05 1.64
N SER A 34 22.50 43.03 2.48
CA SER A 34 23.20 43.30 3.75
C SER A 34 22.30 43.90 4.84
N ASN A 35 21.00 44.00 4.58
CA ASN A 35 20.02 44.66 5.46
C ASN A 35 18.68 43.94 5.40
N ILE A 36 18.09 43.62 6.57
CA ILE A 36 16.80 42.94 6.65
C ILE A 36 15.63 43.81 6.13
N GLY A 37 15.76 45.14 6.18
CA GLY A 37 14.72 46.07 5.70
C GLY A 37 14.64 46.18 4.17
N GLU A 38 15.62 45.65 3.45
CA GLU A 38 15.70 45.68 1.98
C GLU A 38 15.66 44.27 1.41
N SER A 39 15.64 44.17 0.07
CA SER A 39 15.71 42.88 -0.61
C SER A 39 16.99 42.14 -0.20
N SER A 40 16.84 40.99 0.45
CA SER A 40 17.93 40.24 1.07
C SER A 40 17.55 38.80 1.36
N SER A 41 18.56 37.94 1.46
CA SER A 41 18.42 36.57 1.95
C SER A 41 19.54 36.28 2.94
N ALA A 42 19.22 35.73 4.10
CA ALA A 42 20.19 35.49 5.17
C ALA A 42 19.82 34.29 6.05
N PHE A 43 20.82 33.69 6.67
CA PHE A 43 20.63 32.74 7.77
C PHE A 43 20.83 33.43 9.11
N ALA A 44 19.85 33.27 10.00
CA ALA A 44 19.97 33.70 11.39
C ALA A 44 20.49 32.54 12.23
N SER A 45 21.53 32.79 13.01
CA SER A 45 22.15 31.77 13.87
C SER A 45 22.24 32.23 15.32
N ALA A 46 22.05 31.32 16.28
CA ALA A 46 22.34 31.54 17.69
C ALA A 46 23.18 30.38 18.21
N ASN A 47 24.14 30.66 19.10
CA ASN A 47 25.01 29.65 19.70
C ASN A 47 25.73 28.76 18.66
N GLY A 48 26.05 29.30 17.48
CA GLY A 48 26.73 28.57 16.41
C GLY A 48 25.79 27.72 15.52
N GLU A 49 24.49 27.70 15.78
CA GLU A 49 23.53 26.94 14.98
C GLU A 49 22.59 27.84 14.17
N LYS A 50 22.35 27.48 12.91
CA LYS A 50 21.34 28.12 12.05
C LYS A 50 19.95 27.79 12.57
N LEU A 51 19.16 28.82 12.86
CA LEU A 51 17.80 28.69 13.39
C LEU A 51 16.75 28.78 12.28
N PHE A 52 16.89 29.79 11.42
CA PHE A 52 15.97 30.03 10.32
C PHE A 52 16.66 30.76 9.17
N LYS A 53 16.08 30.61 7.98
CA LYS A 53 16.37 31.41 6.81
C LYS A 53 15.37 32.58 6.74
N TYR A 54 15.90 33.77 6.50
CA TYR A 54 15.15 34.99 6.28
C TYR A 54 15.24 35.36 4.79
N ASP A 55 14.09 35.53 4.14
CA ASP A 55 14.00 35.99 2.76
C ASP A 55 13.09 37.22 2.68
N ASN A 56 13.61 38.33 2.18
CA ASN A 56 12.83 39.55 1.93
C ASN A 56 12.98 39.93 0.45
N ASN A 57 11.85 40.03 -0.26
CA ASN A 57 11.83 40.43 -1.66
C ASN A 57 11.70 41.94 -1.87
N GLY A 58 11.68 42.73 -0.78
CA GLY A 58 11.52 44.19 -0.81
C GLY A 58 10.07 44.65 -0.94
N ASP A 59 9.10 43.73 -0.90
CA ASP A 59 7.66 43.98 -0.99
C ASP A 59 7.00 44.24 0.38
N GLY A 60 7.79 44.22 1.46
CA GLY A 60 7.34 44.40 2.83
C GLY A 60 6.86 43.12 3.53
N ASN A 61 6.94 41.96 2.86
CA ASN A 61 6.49 40.67 3.40
C ASN A 61 7.65 39.66 3.49
N PRO A 62 8.52 39.77 4.52
CA PRO A 62 9.59 38.80 4.70
C PRO A 62 9.05 37.41 5.08
N VAL A 63 9.71 36.38 4.56
CA VAL A 63 9.44 34.97 4.85
C VAL A 63 10.51 34.45 5.81
N PHE A 64 10.05 33.78 6.87
CA PHE A 64 10.90 33.09 7.84
C PHE A 64 10.72 31.59 7.66
N THR A 65 11.76 30.91 7.19
CA THR A 65 11.78 29.45 7.05
C THR A 65 12.60 28.87 8.20
N PHE A 66 11.93 28.27 9.19
CA PHE A 66 12.62 27.62 10.30
C PHE A 66 13.31 26.33 9.87
N ARG A 67 14.42 26.02 10.54
CA ARG A 67 15.17 24.78 10.29
C ARG A 67 14.27 23.57 10.54
N GLY A 68 14.19 22.71 9.53
CA GLY A 68 13.46 21.45 9.59
C GLY A 68 13.99 20.51 10.68
N SER A 69 13.08 19.76 11.30
CA SER A 69 13.39 18.80 12.37
C SER A 69 14.29 17.64 11.92
N GLU A 70 14.40 17.43 10.61
CA GLU A 70 15.26 16.45 9.97
C GLU A 70 16.73 16.87 9.92
N TYR A 71 17.07 18.09 10.34
CA TYR A 71 18.45 18.53 10.41
C TYR A 71 19.35 17.51 11.14
N GLY A 72 20.51 17.24 10.55
CA GLY A 72 21.54 16.41 11.14
C GLY A 72 22.22 15.49 10.14
N THR A 73 23.09 14.64 10.67
CA THR A 73 23.84 13.63 9.91
C THR A 73 23.29 12.25 10.22
N TYR A 74 23.11 11.45 9.18
CA TYR A 74 22.52 10.13 9.21
C TYR A 74 23.49 9.10 8.62
N THR A 75 23.59 7.94 9.26
CA THR A 75 24.43 6.82 8.79
C THR A 75 23.59 5.72 8.14
N GLY A 76 24.05 5.16 7.04
CA GLY A 76 23.39 4.04 6.34
C GLY A 76 24.42 3.07 5.79
N SER A 77 24.03 2.24 4.84
CA SER A 77 24.94 1.31 4.14
C SER A 77 25.99 2.03 3.27
N GLY A 78 25.74 3.29 2.90
CA GLY A 78 26.62 4.11 2.07
C GLY A 78 27.31 5.23 2.85
N ASN A 79 27.61 6.32 2.13
CA ASN A 79 28.20 7.53 2.71
C ASN A 79 27.24 8.21 3.69
N ALA A 80 27.77 8.97 4.65
CA ALA A 80 26.94 9.76 5.56
C ALA A 80 26.06 10.77 4.77
N LEU A 81 24.78 10.81 5.09
CA LEU A 81 23.80 11.76 4.56
C LEU A 81 23.64 12.89 5.59
N ALA A 82 24.01 14.12 5.23
CA ALA A 82 23.79 15.31 6.04
C ALA A 82 22.67 16.15 5.44
N LEU A 83 21.65 16.48 6.24
CA LEU A 83 20.54 17.34 5.88
C LEU A 83 20.67 18.67 6.63
N ASP A 84 20.59 19.78 5.92
CA ASP A 84 20.76 21.13 6.51
C ASP A 84 19.48 21.68 7.16
N GLY A 85 18.32 21.03 6.98
CA GLY A 85 17.02 21.48 7.48
C GLY A 85 16.40 22.61 6.65
N PHE A 86 16.98 22.95 5.50
CA PHE A 86 16.54 24.02 4.60
C PHE A 86 16.45 23.54 3.13
N GLY A 87 16.48 22.23 2.90
CA GLY A 87 16.39 21.62 1.57
C GLY A 87 17.73 21.42 0.87
N GLY A 88 18.86 21.65 1.54
CA GLY A 88 20.20 21.28 1.06
C GLY A 88 20.74 20.03 1.75
N LEU A 89 21.39 19.15 0.99
CA LEU A 89 22.03 17.96 1.55
C LEU A 89 23.46 17.80 1.11
N THR A 90 24.18 16.94 1.82
CA THR A 90 25.48 16.40 1.41
C THR A 90 25.48 14.90 1.62
N LEU A 91 25.85 14.13 0.59
CA LEU A 91 26.07 12.69 0.68
C LEU A 91 27.57 12.42 0.48
N GLY A 92 28.27 12.09 1.56
CA GLY A 92 29.73 12.02 1.55
C GLY A 92 30.34 13.40 1.28
N GLN A 93 30.86 13.61 0.07
CA GLN A 93 31.43 14.90 -0.37
C GLN A 93 30.56 15.62 -1.42
N THR A 94 29.48 14.98 -1.89
CA THR A 94 28.66 15.52 -2.96
C THR A 94 27.47 16.27 -2.38
N THR A 95 27.30 17.52 -2.79
CA THR A 95 26.16 18.35 -2.38
C THR A 95 24.97 18.17 -3.30
N GLY A 96 23.77 18.41 -2.76
CA GLY A 96 22.52 18.27 -3.49
C GLY A 96 21.39 19.06 -2.85
N LYS A 97 20.19 18.85 -3.38
CA LYS A 97 18.94 19.41 -2.84
C LYS A 97 18.00 18.29 -2.42
N TYR A 98 17.08 18.59 -1.52
CA TYR A 98 16.05 17.63 -1.14
C TYR A 98 14.71 18.29 -0.83
N THR A 99 13.67 17.49 -0.97
CA THR A 99 12.38 17.68 -0.32
C THR A 99 12.18 16.57 0.70
N ILE A 100 11.36 16.83 1.71
CA ILE A 100 11.02 15.84 2.74
C ILE A 100 9.53 15.83 3.01
N SER A 101 8.98 14.64 3.15
CA SER A 101 7.62 14.40 3.63
C SER A 101 7.67 13.36 4.76
N GLY A 102 7.45 13.79 5.99
CA GLY A 102 7.63 12.93 7.17
C GLY A 102 9.08 12.51 7.36
N GLY A 103 9.37 11.23 7.15
CA GLY A 103 10.73 10.66 7.16
C GLY A 103 11.26 10.29 5.79
N LEU A 104 10.53 10.61 4.70
CA LEU A 104 10.90 10.29 3.33
C LEU A 104 11.58 11.48 2.67
N VAL A 105 12.86 11.35 2.36
CA VAL A 105 13.70 12.37 1.73
C VAL A 105 13.86 12.03 0.25
N THR A 106 13.39 12.92 -0.62
CA THR A 106 13.63 12.84 -2.07
C THR A 106 14.76 13.80 -2.41
N ALA A 107 15.93 13.22 -2.71
CA ALA A 107 17.18 13.93 -2.96
C ALA A 107 17.45 14.04 -4.46
N THR A 108 17.93 15.21 -4.89
CA THR A 108 18.53 15.42 -6.20
C THR A 108 20.02 15.69 -6.02
N ILE A 109 20.85 14.78 -6.52
CA ILE A 109 22.32 14.84 -6.44
C ILE A 109 22.85 14.78 -7.88
N GLY A 110 23.38 15.90 -8.37
CA GLY A 110 23.69 16.03 -9.80
C GLY A 110 22.42 15.89 -10.64
N SER A 111 22.38 14.90 -11.54
CA SER A 111 21.20 14.56 -12.35
C SER A 111 20.37 13.40 -11.79
N GLU A 112 20.79 12.80 -10.68
CA GLU A 112 20.14 11.61 -10.12
C GLU A 112 19.13 11.99 -9.03
N THR A 113 17.98 11.33 -9.06
CA THR A 113 17.02 11.35 -7.96
C THR A 113 17.21 10.09 -7.11
N ARG A 114 17.40 10.28 -5.80
CA ARG A 114 17.61 9.21 -4.82
C ARG A 114 16.64 9.40 -3.68
N ILE A 115 16.15 8.30 -3.09
CA ILE A 115 15.16 8.36 -2.02
C ILE A 115 15.73 7.70 -0.77
N PHE A 116 15.64 8.43 0.35
CA PHE A 116 16.12 7.97 1.64
C PHE A 116 14.99 7.97 2.65
N VAL A 117 14.83 6.87 3.38
CA VAL A 117 14.00 6.82 4.59
C VAL A 117 14.90 7.08 5.78
N ILE A 118 14.68 8.18 6.49
CA ILE A 118 15.48 8.55 7.66
C ILE A 118 14.81 8.08 8.96
N ASN A 119 15.63 7.70 9.92
CA ASN A 119 15.26 7.56 11.33
C ASN A 119 15.92 8.70 12.12
N LYS A 120 15.10 9.65 12.58
CA LYS A 120 15.55 10.87 13.27
C LYS A 120 16.13 10.60 14.67
N GLU A 121 15.69 9.53 15.31
CA GLU A 121 16.12 9.14 16.66
C GLU A 121 17.42 8.35 16.61
N ALA A 122 17.44 7.28 15.81
CA ALA A 122 18.65 6.46 15.63
C ALA A 122 19.75 7.17 14.81
N LYS A 123 19.42 8.29 14.15
CA LYS A 123 20.30 8.99 13.21
C LYS A 123 20.81 8.06 12.11
N THR A 124 19.92 7.24 11.57
CA THR A 124 20.21 6.32 10.47
C THR A 124 19.38 6.64 9.23
N TYR A 125 19.79 6.14 8.07
CA TYR A 125 18.99 6.15 6.86
C TYR A 125 19.07 4.83 6.12
N THR A 126 18.00 4.51 5.39
CA THR A 126 17.95 3.44 4.40
C THR A 126 17.65 4.05 3.04
N GLU A 127 18.45 3.72 2.03
CA GLU A 127 18.15 4.11 0.65
C GLU A 127 17.15 3.14 0.03
N MET A 128 16.18 3.68 -0.70
CA MET A 128 15.08 2.93 -1.28
C MET A 128 14.91 3.30 -2.75
N THR A 129 14.59 2.31 -3.57
CA THR A 129 13.99 2.53 -4.89
C THR A 129 12.47 2.61 -4.71
N ALA A 130 11.85 3.65 -5.28
CA ALA A 130 10.40 3.78 -5.27
C ALA A 130 9.79 3.12 -6.50
N ASP A 131 8.73 2.35 -6.27
CA ASP A 131 7.84 1.80 -7.29
C ASP A 131 6.41 2.29 -7.03
N THR A 132 5.57 2.23 -8.06
CA THR A 132 4.13 2.49 -7.91
C THR A 132 3.51 1.38 -7.08
N TRP A 133 2.70 1.75 -6.09
CA TRP A 133 1.89 0.79 -5.35
C TRP A 133 0.66 0.39 -6.17
N ASP A 134 0.52 -0.90 -6.43
CA ASP A 134 -0.55 -1.53 -7.21
C ASP A 134 -1.32 -2.60 -6.42
N GLY A 135 -1.01 -2.78 -5.14
CA GLY A 135 -1.76 -3.67 -4.25
C GLY A 135 -3.08 -3.08 -3.76
N GLN A 136 -3.76 -3.82 -2.88
CA GLN A 136 -5.08 -3.43 -2.37
C GLN A 136 -5.05 -2.10 -1.58
N PRO A 137 -6.17 -1.36 -1.55
CA PRO A 137 -6.24 -0.07 -0.84
C PRO A 137 -6.32 -0.22 0.69
N GLN A 138 -6.70 -1.40 1.20
CA GLN A 138 -6.88 -1.66 2.62
C GLN A 138 -6.46 -3.09 2.97
N TYR A 139 -5.77 -3.23 4.10
CA TYR A 139 -5.44 -4.52 4.72
C TYR A 139 -5.88 -4.51 6.17
N THR A 140 -6.52 -5.58 6.61
CA THR A 140 -7.08 -5.70 7.96
C THR A 140 -6.72 -7.01 8.63
N LYS A 141 -6.81 -7.02 9.96
CA LYS A 141 -6.79 -8.21 10.82
C LYS A 141 -7.71 -7.94 12.00
N GLU A 142 -8.77 -8.72 12.19
CA GLU A 142 -9.80 -8.48 13.23
C GLU A 142 -9.61 -9.32 14.51
N ASP A 143 -8.70 -10.29 14.45
CA ASP A 143 -8.30 -11.21 15.52
C ASP A 143 -6.78 -11.13 15.72
N ALA A 144 -6.25 -9.91 15.72
CA ALA A 144 -4.84 -9.64 15.98
C ALA A 144 -4.48 -10.03 17.42
N VAL A 145 -3.27 -10.53 17.57
CA VAL A 145 -2.69 -11.03 18.81
C VAL A 145 -1.95 -9.90 19.51
N GLY A 146 -2.38 -9.58 20.73
CA GLY A 146 -1.79 -8.52 21.55
C GLY A 146 -2.25 -8.58 22.99
N ALA A 147 -1.85 -7.59 23.78
CA ALA A 147 -2.24 -7.48 25.19
C ALA A 147 -2.48 -6.02 25.58
N TYR A 148 -3.51 -5.79 26.39
CA TYR A 148 -3.78 -4.49 27.02
C TYR A 148 -3.13 -4.44 28.40
N ALA A 149 -2.46 -3.34 28.75
CA ALA A 149 -2.02 -3.04 30.13
C ALA A 149 -1.40 -4.20 30.95
N ALA A 150 -0.45 -4.94 30.36
CA ALA A 150 0.20 -6.12 30.96
C ALA A 150 -0.72 -7.32 31.30
N GLU A 151 -1.93 -7.34 30.74
CA GLU A 151 -2.81 -8.52 30.73
C GLU A 151 -2.21 -9.66 29.89
N ASN A 152 -2.87 -10.82 29.92
CA ASN A 152 -2.51 -11.93 29.06
C ASN A 152 -2.78 -11.60 27.59
N GLN A 153 -1.91 -12.12 26.74
CA GLN A 153 -2.06 -12.02 25.30
C GLN A 153 -3.33 -12.76 24.82
N ALA A 154 -4.08 -12.12 23.90
CA ALA A 154 -5.30 -12.66 23.30
C ALA A 154 -5.43 -12.29 21.82
N SER A 155 -6.16 -13.11 21.05
CA SER A 155 -6.42 -12.94 19.61
C SER A 155 -7.77 -12.26 19.36
N GLU A 156 -7.94 -11.06 19.88
CA GLU A 156 -9.21 -10.32 19.86
C GLU A 156 -9.03 -8.84 19.48
N SER A 157 -7.80 -8.47 19.11
CA SER A 157 -7.43 -7.10 18.79
C SER A 157 -7.58 -6.84 17.29
N SER A 158 -7.47 -5.59 16.84
CA SER A 158 -7.61 -5.29 15.41
C SER A 158 -6.51 -4.40 14.86
N MET A 159 -6.19 -4.61 13.58
CA MET A 159 -5.22 -3.85 12.81
C MET A 159 -5.82 -3.49 11.46
N SER A 160 -5.65 -2.23 11.05
CA SER A 160 -5.99 -1.75 9.72
C SER A 160 -4.92 -0.81 9.20
N ILE A 161 -4.57 -0.97 7.93
CA ILE A 161 -3.75 -0.02 7.17
C ILE A 161 -4.52 0.33 5.90
N ASP A 162 -4.78 1.62 5.73
CA ASP A 162 -5.44 2.17 4.55
C ASP A 162 -4.43 2.98 3.73
N PHE A 163 -4.15 2.56 2.50
CA PHE A 163 -3.25 3.25 1.58
C PHE A 163 -3.97 4.38 0.85
N ASP A 164 -3.20 5.41 0.51
CA ASP A 164 -3.68 6.67 -0.09
C ASP A 164 -4.78 7.36 0.72
N LYS A 165 -4.74 7.19 2.04
CA LYS A 165 -5.64 7.83 3.01
C LYS A 165 -4.85 8.59 4.06
N ASN A 166 -5.34 9.77 4.43
CA ASN A 166 -4.84 10.50 5.59
C ASN A 166 -5.47 10.00 6.90
N PHE A 167 -5.02 10.55 8.03
CA PHE A 167 -5.55 10.21 9.36
C PHE A 167 -7.07 10.33 9.50
N ALA A 168 -7.73 11.21 8.75
CA ALA A 168 -9.18 11.37 8.80
C ALA A 168 -9.94 10.39 7.88
N GLY A 169 -9.22 9.57 7.11
CA GLY A 169 -9.79 8.67 6.11
C GLY A 169 -10.10 9.34 4.75
N ASN A 170 -9.65 10.58 4.54
CA ASN A 170 -9.81 11.25 3.24
C ASN A 170 -8.68 10.84 2.28
N ASP A 171 -8.96 10.89 0.99
CA ASP A 171 -7.98 10.63 -0.07
C ASP A 171 -6.74 11.52 0.07
N ALA A 172 -5.58 10.89 0.11
CA ALA A 172 -4.28 11.53 0.22
C ALA A 172 -3.20 10.61 -0.39
N PRO A 173 -3.03 10.66 -1.73
CA PRO A 173 -2.05 9.83 -2.43
C PRO A 173 -0.64 9.91 -1.83
N GLY A 174 0.03 8.76 -1.69
CA GLY A 174 1.36 8.62 -1.08
C GLY A 174 1.38 8.63 0.45
N THR A 175 0.22 8.60 1.10
CA THR A 175 0.07 8.53 2.57
C THR A 175 -0.65 7.25 2.96
N ALA A 176 -0.26 6.63 4.08
CA ALA A 176 -0.97 5.51 4.68
C ALA A 176 -1.53 5.90 6.05
N SER A 177 -2.78 5.55 6.31
CA SER A 177 -3.43 5.63 7.63
C SER A 177 -3.24 4.32 8.37
N VAL A 178 -2.75 4.38 9.60
CA VAL A 178 -2.48 3.23 10.46
C VAL A 178 -3.39 3.29 11.68
N ARG A 179 -4.17 2.23 11.86
CA ARG A 179 -5.21 2.10 12.89
C ARG A 179 -5.13 0.75 13.57
N PHE A 180 -4.43 0.70 14.69
CA PHE A 180 -4.28 -0.52 15.49
C PHE A 180 -4.97 -0.35 16.83
N LYS A 181 -5.72 -1.35 17.26
CA LYS A 181 -6.50 -1.32 18.50
C LYS A 181 -6.30 -2.61 19.26
N VAL A 182 -6.24 -2.50 20.58
CA VAL A 182 -6.22 -3.66 21.48
C VAL A 182 -7.53 -3.74 22.25
N LYS A 183 -8.01 -4.97 22.46
CA LYS A 183 -9.20 -5.22 23.27
C LYS A 183 -8.91 -5.01 24.75
N ARG A 184 -9.79 -4.30 25.46
CA ARG A 184 -9.68 -4.08 26.92
C ARG A 184 -10.50 -5.11 27.69
N HIS A 185 -9.91 -5.66 28.76
CA HIS A 185 -10.61 -6.55 29.70
C HIS A 185 -10.69 -5.99 31.13
N ASP A 186 -10.38 -4.71 31.31
CA ASP A 186 -10.34 -4.00 32.58
C ASP A 186 -11.70 -3.79 33.28
N GLY A 187 -12.76 -4.45 32.81
CA GLY A 187 -14.10 -4.35 33.37
C GLY A 187 -14.83 -3.04 33.05
N PHE A 188 -14.20 -2.08 32.35
CA PHE A 188 -14.85 -0.85 31.88
C PHE A 188 -15.46 -1.04 30.49
N GLY A 189 -16.36 -2.03 30.40
CA GLY A 189 -17.28 -2.21 29.27
C GLY A 189 -16.64 -2.57 27.94
N ASN A 190 -16.09 -3.78 27.80
CA ASN A 190 -15.68 -4.44 26.54
C ASN A 190 -15.08 -3.49 25.48
N GLY A 191 -14.29 -2.52 25.94
CA GLY A 191 -13.87 -1.38 25.16
C GLY A 191 -12.67 -1.69 24.27
N TRP A 192 -12.36 -0.73 23.42
CA TRP A 192 -11.14 -0.73 22.61
C TRP A 192 -10.20 0.34 23.13
N SER A 193 -8.90 0.06 23.10
CA SER A 193 -7.86 1.07 23.27
C SER A 193 -7.17 1.27 21.93
N ASP A 194 -7.14 2.52 21.44
CA ASP A 194 -6.40 2.87 20.23
C ASP A 194 -4.90 2.80 20.54
N LEU A 195 -4.26 1.75 20.03
CA LEU A 195 -2.83 1.52 20.20
C LEU A 195 -2.03 2.50 19.33
N ILE A 196 -2.40 2.54 18.05
CA ILE A 196 -1.90 3.47 17.04
C ILE A 196 -3.07 4.08 16.30
N ALA A 197 -3.11 5.40 16.28
CA ALA A 197 -3.96 6.17 15.40
C ALA A 197 -3.09 7.28 14.80
N SER A 198 -2.51 7.03 13.63
CA SER A 198 -1.61 7.97 12.96
C SER A 198 -1.65 7.77 11.46
N SER A 199 -1.10 8.71 10.70
CA SER A 199 -0.81 8.52 9.28
C SER A 199 0.64 8.92 8.99
N GLY A 200 1.17 8.47 7.86
CA GLY A 200 2.54 8.74 7.44
C GLY A 200 2.72 8.57 5.95
N SER A 201 3.68 9.28 5.35
CA SER A 201 4.05 9.10 3.95
C SER A 201 4.69 7.73 3.78
N TYR A 202 4.35 7.01 2.72
CA TYR A 202 4.91 5.68 2.47
C TYR A 202 5.71 5.60 1.17
N ILE A 203 6.59 4.61 1.11
CA ILE A 203 7.31 4.20 -0.08
C ILE A 203 7.20 2.69 -0.24
N TYR A 204 6.95 2.23 -1.47
CA TYR A 204 6.97 0.82 -1.84
C TYR A 204 8.19 0.52 -2.70
N ASN A 205 8.80 -0.63 -2.47
CA ASN A 205 9.87 -1.19 -3.27
C ASN A 205 9.46 -2.60 -3.72
N ALA A 206 9.19 -2.77 -5.00
CA ALA A 206 8.67 -4.01 -5.56
C ALA A 206 9.72 -5.14 -5.55
N ALA A 207 10.99 -4.81 -5.78
CA ALA A 207 12.08 -5.78 -5.81
C ALA A 207 12.31 -6.46 -4.45
N SER A 208 12.17 -5.72 -3.36
CA SER A 208 12.34 -6.21 -1.99
C SER A 208 11.04 -6.55 -1.28
N LYS A 209 9.89 -6.39 -1.96
CA LYS A 209 8.54 -6.60 -1.42
C LYS A 209 8.33 -5.91 -0.07
N THR A 210 8.78 -4.66 0.01
CA THR A 210 8.83 -3.91 1.27
C THR A 210 8.11 -2.57 1.11
N ILE A 211 7.28 -2.24 2.09
CA ILE A 211 6.69 -0.90 2.25
C ILE A 211 7.26 -0.28 3.51
N VAL A 212 7.59 1.00 3.47
CA VAL A 212 7.96 1.76 4.67
C VAL A 212 7.01 2.93 4.85
N ILE A 213 6.25 2.95 5.95
CA ILE A 213 5.38 4.06 6.34
C ILE A 213 6.14 4.91 7.36
N THR A 214 6.38 6.17 7.03
CA THR A 214 7.28 7.03 7.81
C THR A 214 6.56 7.86 8.88
N ASN A 215 7.26 8.18 9.97
CA ASN A 215 6.83 9.17 10.97
C ASN A 215 5.45 8.88 11.61
N VAL A 216 5.15 7.60 11.84
CA VAL A 216 3.95 7.13 12.53
C VAL A 216 4.12 7.32 14.04
N TYR A 217 3.13 7.92 14.72
CA TYR A 217 3.16 8.06 16.18
C TYR A 217 2.76 6.75 16.87
N MET A 218 3.69 6.17 17.63
CA MET A 218 3.51 4.88 18.30
C MET A 218 4.34 4.82 19.59
N GLY A 219 4.15 3.76 20.38
CA GLY A 219 5.04 3.46 21.50
C GLY A 219 6.43 3.10 21.00
N THR A 220 7.49 3.63 21.62
CA THR A 220 8.88 3.20 21.41
C THR A 220 9.33 2.15 22.42
N SER A 221 8.51 1.92 23.44
CA SER A 221 8.62 0.86 24.43
C SER A 221 7.28 0.77 25.16
N ALA A 222 7.18 -0.11 26.16
CA ALA A 222 6.01 -0.19 27.03
C ALA A 222 5.64 1.15 27.72
N THR A 223 6.61 2.05 27.92
CA THR A 223 6.45 3.27 28.74
C THR A 223 6.78 4.57 28.02
N ALA A 224 7.22 4.51 26.76
CA ALA A 224 7.61 5.69 25.99
C ALA A 224 6.96 5.68 24.60
N SER A 225 6.77 6.87 24.04
CA SER A 225 6.12 7.07 22.75
C SER A 225 6.88 8.09 21.91
N GLY A 226 6.84 7.91 20.60
CA GLY A 226 7.63 8.69 19.65
C GLY A 226 7.17 8.48 18.21
N ARG A 227 7.82 9.18 17.29
CA ARG A 227 7.57 9.05 15.85
C ARG A 227 8.58 8.07 15.27
N ARG A 228 8.10 6.93 14.77
CA ARG A 228 8.93 5.87 14.17
C ARG A 228 8.42 5.50 12.78
N ASN A 229 9.22 4.74 12.04
CA ASN A 229 8.80 4.18 10.76
C ASN A 229 8.23 2.77 11.01
N ILE A 230 7.21 2.37 10.26
CA ILE A 230 6.76 0.97 10.18
C ILE A 230 7.33 0.40 8.88
N VAL A 231 8.01 -0.74 8.99
CA VAL A 231 8.45 -1.53 7.84
C VAL A 231 7.50 -2.72 7.69
N LEU A 232 6.98 -2.91 6.50
CA LEU A 232 6.06 -3.99 6.14
C LEU A 232 6.71 -4.87 5.08
N LYS A 233 6.55 -6.18 5.22
CA LYS A 233 6.76 -7.14 4.14
C LYS A 233 5.44 -7.47 3.48
N VAL A 234 5.47 -7.62 2.17
CA VAL A 234 4.29 -7.88 1.33
C VAL A 234 4.44 -9.25 0.69
N SER A 235 3.36 -10.01 0.63
CA SER A 235 3.32 -11.28 -0.12
C SER A 235 3.43 -11.07 -1.62
N ASP A 236 3.79 -12.12 -2.36
CA ASP A 236 3.95 -12.03 -3.82
C ASP A 236 2.64 -11.71 -4.55
N ASP A 237 1.51 -12.21 -4.04
CA ASP A 237 0.17 -11.96 -4.55
C ASP A 237 -0.41 -10.59 -4.15
N LEU A 238 0.33 -9.82 -3.33
CA LEU A 238 -0.10 -8.54 -2.78
C LEU A 238 -1.40 -8.61 -1.96
N LEU A 239 -1.79 -9.77 -1.44
CA LEU A 239 -3.01 -9.94 -0.63
C LEU A 239 -2.73 -10.02 0.87
N SER A 240 -1.46 -10.07 1.26
CA SER A 240 -1.04 -10.17 2.65
C SER A 240 0.17 -9.30 2.95
N MET A 241 0.24 -8.78 4.17
CA MET A 241 1.41 -8.07 4.67
C MET A 241 1.58 -8.22 6.17
N TRP A 242 2.80 -8.07 6.66
CA TRP A 242 3.10 -8.11 8.08
C TRP A 242 4.19 -7.11 8.43
N ILE A 243 4.21 -6.69 9.70
CA ILE A 243 5.24 -5.79 10.21
C ILE A 243 6.54 -6.57 10.33
N ASP A 244 7.56 -6.13 9.60
CA ASP A 244 8.91 -6.66 9.64
C ASP A 244 9.75 -5.82 10.58
N ASP A 245 9.72 -6.21 11.85
CA ASP A 245 10.54 -5.63 12.88
C ASP A 245 11.45 -6.73 13.43
N THR A 246 12.72 -6.69 13.01
CA THR A 246 13.72 -7.69 13.37
C THR A 246 14.29 -7.47 14.77
N ASP A 247 14.07 -6.28 15.34
CA ASP A 247 14.61 -5.87 16.64
C ASP A 247 13.54 -5.88 17.75
N GLU A 248 12.25 -5.68 17.41
CA GLU A 248 11.13 -5.72 18.35
C GLU A 248 10.02 -6.70 17.89
N ASP A 249 9.68 -7.69 18.72
CA ASP A 249 8.56 -8.61 18.50
C ASP A 249 7.18 -7.96 18.70
N ARG A 250 7.16 -6.65 18.99
CA ARG A 250 6.00 -5.92 19.50
C ARG A 250 5.94 -4.50 18.94
N VAL A 251 4.74 -4.09 18.58
CA VAL A 251 4.39 -2.69 18.39
C VAL A 251 3.65 -2.20 19.62
N TYR A 252 4.20 -1.20 20.29
CA TYR A 252 3.65 -0.62 21.51
C TYR A 252 2.68 0.52 21.23
N GLY A 253 1.73 0.69 22.16
CA GLY A 253 0.76 1.78 22.14
C GLY A 253 1.29 3.10 22.67
N THR A 254 0.59 4.17 22.33
CA THR A 254 0.92 5.53 22.80
C THR A 254 0.54 5.79 24.26
N GLY A 255 -0.30 4.94 24.86
CA GLY A 255 -0.86 5.10 26.20
C GLY A 255 0.11 4.89 27.37
N ARG A 256 1.32 4.35 27.12
CA ARG A 256 2.35 4.06 28.13
C ARG A 256 1.90 3.10 29.25
N ASP A 257 0.86 2.33 28.99
CA ASP A 257 0.32 1.30 29.88
C ASP A 257 0.94 -0.08 29.62
N GLY A 258 1.87 -0.19 28.68
CA GLY A 258 2.49 -1.45 28.27
C GLY A 258 1.66 -2.25 27.26
N SER A 259 0.57 -1.70 26.73
CA SER A 259 -0.21 -2.35 25.68
C SER A 259 0.59 -2.53 24.39
N TYR A 260 0.40 -3.67 23.72
CA TYR A 260 1.10 -3.99 22.48
C TYR A 260 0.31 -4.92 21.55
N LEU A 261 0.73 -4.98 20.30
CA LEU A 261 0.41 -6.03 19.32
C LEU A 261 1.71 -6.72 18.90
N LEU A 262 1.66 -8.02 18.61
CA LEU A 262 2.81 -8.74 18.08
C LEU A 262 3.14 -8.33 16.64
N THR A 263 4.43 -8.36 16.29
CA THR A 263 4.92 -8.17 14.92
C THR A 263 5.10 -9.50 14.20
N GLY A 264 5.59 -9.45 12.96
CA GLY A 264 5.80 -10.63 12.13
C GLY A 264 4.51 -11.28 11.67
N THR A 265 4.64 -12.51 11.16
CA THR A 265 3.54 -13.28 10.56
C THR A 265 2.44 -13.69 11.54
N THR A 266 2.65 -13.49 12.84
CA THR A 266 1.60 -13.70 13.86
C THR A 266 0.39 -12.79 13.60
N ASN A 267 0.65 -11.56 13.17
CA ASN A 267 -0.35 -10.56 12.85
C ASN A 267 -0.27 -10.13 11.39
N THR A 268 -0.32 -11.10 10.48
CA THR A 268 -0.48 -10.83 9.05
C THR A 268 -1.82 -10.13 8.80
N LEU A 269 -1.76 -8.92 8.23
CA LEU A 269 -2.93 -8.24 7.68
C LEU A 269 -3.24 -8.79 6.29
N THR A 270 -4.51 -8.97 5.99
CA THR A 270 -4.99 -9.50 4.72
C THR A 270 -5.89 -8.49 4.02
N ALA A 271 -5.87 -8.51 2.70
CA ALA A 271 -6.84 -7.83 1.88
C ALA A 271 -7.70 -8.87 1.14
N PRO A 272 -8.99 -8.58 0.88
CA PRO A 272 -9.79 -9.45 0.03
C PRO A 272 -9.15 -9.54 -1.35
N ALA A 273 -9.16 -10.74 -1.95
CA ALA A 273 -8.82 -10.88 -3.35
C ALA A 273 -9.75 -9.98 -4.19
N PRO A 274 -9.26 -9.36 -5.28
CA PRO A 274 -10.12 -8.62 -6.19
C PRO A 274 -11.30 -9.49 -6.61
N ALA A 275 -12.51 -8.93 -6.56
CA ALA A 275 -13.67 -9.62 -7.12
C ALA A 275 -13.49 -9.68 -8.64
N ILE A 276 -13.33 -10.89 -9.19
CA ILE A 276 -13.31 -11.08 -10.64
C ILE A 276 -14.76 -10.99 -11.13
N GLU A 277 -15.04 -10.03 -12.00
CA GLU A 277 -16.36 -9.89 -12.62
C GLU A 277 -16.41 -10.70 -13.92
N LEU A 278 -17.33 -11.66 -13.99
CA LEU A 278 -17.59 -12.41 -15.21
C LEU A 278 -18.31 -11.51 -16.23
N ALA A 279 -17.89 -11.58 -17.49
CA ALA A 279 -18.67 -10.98 -18.57
C ALA A 279 -20.03 -11.68 -18.68
N ALA A 280 -21.07 -10.96 -19.08
CA ALA A 280 -22.42 -11.53 -19.23
C ALA A 280 -22.46 -12.66 -20.28
N LYS A 281 -21.55 -12.64 -21.26
CA LYS A 281 -21.49 -13.60 -22.36
C LYS A 281 -20.07 -13.89 -22.79
N TYR A 282 -19.83 -15.16 -23.10
CA TYR A 282 -18.61 -15.69 -23.67
C TYR A 282 -18.91 -16.51 -24.93
N THR A 283 -17.97 -16.52 -25.88
CA THR A 283 -18.04 -17.35 -27.09
C THR A 283 -16.70 -18.02 -27.37
N GLY A 284 -16.73 -19.26 -27.84
CA GLY A 284 -15.53 -20.00 -28.24
C GLY A 284 -15.85 -21.08 -29.26
N LYS A 285 -14.82 -21.74 -29.76
CA LYS A 285 -14.93 -22.82 -30.76
C LYS A 285 -14.24 -24.11 -30.30
N PRO A 286 -14.68 -24.71 -29.19
CA PRO A 286 -14.15 -26.00 -28.77
C PRO A 286 -14.40 -27.04 -29.85
N ASN A 287 -13.51 -28.02 -29.97
CA ASN A 287 -13.60 -29.07 -30.97
C ASN A 287 -14.51 -30.18 -30.46
N MET A 288 -15.42 -30.64 -31.30
CA MET A 288 -16.04 -31.95 -31.09
C MET A 288 -15.24 -33.05 -31.78
N SER A 289 -15.29 -34.27 -31.24
CA SER A 289 -14.85 -35.48 -31.94
C SER A 289 -16.04 -36.09 -32.69
N ALA A 290 -16.05 -35.95 -34.02
CA ALA A 290 -17.06 -36.56 -34.88
C ALA A 290 -16.42 -37.66 -35.72
N PHE A 291 -16.84 -38.91 -35.51
CA PHE A 291 -16.30 -40.09 -36.21
C PHE A 291 -14.77 -40.19 -36.12
N GLY A 292 -14.20 -39.85 -34.95
CA GLY A 292 -12.77 -39.85 -34.71
C GLY A 292 -11.99 -38.67 -35.30
N ASN A 293 -12.67 -37.67 -35.87
CA ASN A 293 -12.05 -36.46 -36.40
C ASN A 293 -12.45 -35.22 -35.59
N PRO A 294 -11.50 -34.35 -35.22
CA PRO A 294 -11.82 -33.08 -34.59
C PRO A 294 -12.53 -32.16 -35.58
N SER A 295 -13.60 -31.51 -35.13
CA SER A 295 -14.34 -30.51 -35.90
C SER A 295 -14.74 -29.35 -35.00
N PRO A 296 -14.58 -28.09 -35.42
CA PRO A 296 -14.92 -26.95 -34.59
C PRO A 296 -16.43 -26.88 -34.33
N THR A 297 -16.80 -26.45 -33.14
CA THR A 297 -18.18 -26.13 -32.75
C THR A 297 -18.34 -24.63 -32.54
N ASP A 298 -19.57 -24.16 -32.37
CA ASP A 298 -19.85 -22.80 -31.88
C ASP A 298 -20.42 -22.91 -30.47
N ALA A 299 -19.64 -22.52 -29.47
CA ALA A 299 -20.03 -22.51 -28.06
C ALA A 299 -20.37 -21.09 -27.60
N THR A 300 -21.44 -20.96 -26.83
CA THR A 300 -21.85 -19.73 -26.14
C THR A 300 -22.13 -20.05 -24.68
N LEU A 301 -21.58 -19.26 -23.77
CA LEU A 301 -21.82 -19.35 -22.34
C LEU A 301 -22.29 -17.99 -21.83
N THR A 302 -23.45 -17.93 -21.19
CA THR A 302 -23.97 -16.69 -20.57
C THR A 302 -24.15 -16.86 -19.08
N PHE A 303 -23.93 -15.79 -18.32
CA PHE A 303 -24.09 -15.77 -16.87
C PHE A 303 -25.20 -14.80 -16.46
N ASP A 304 -26.06 -15.23 -15.55
CA ASP A 304 -27.01 -14.40 -14.82
C ASP A 304 -26.57 -14.32 -13.34
N PRO A 305 -25.92 -13.21 -12.93
CA PRO A 305 -25.44 -13.05 -11.56
C PRO A 305 -26.57 -12.86 -10.54
N ALA A 306 -27.79 -12.48 -10.96
CA ALA A 306 -28.91 -12.29 -10.03
C ALA A 306 -29.45 -13.64 -9.52
N THR A 307 -29.36 -14.69 -10.35
CA THR A 307 -29.88 -16.03 -10.04
C THR A 307 -28.78 -17.07 -9.85
N MET A 308 -27.51 -16.68 -10.02
CA MET A 308 -26.35 -17.59 -10.05
C MET A 308 -26.52 -18.72 -11.06
N LYS A 309 -27.12 -18.40 -12.22
CA LYS A 309 -27.35 -19.33 -13.33
C LYS A 309 -26.43 -19.05 -14.49
N ALA A 310 -26.04 -20.12 -15.17
CA ALA A 310 -25.26 -20.07 -16.39
C ALA A 310 -25.94 -20.93 -17.45
N HIS A 311 -25.95 -20.45 -18.69
CA HIS A 311 -26.53 -21.16 -19.82
C HIS A 311 -25.43 -21.45 -20.84
N LEU A 312 -25.16 -22.75 -21.03
CA LEU A 312 -24.18 -23.24 -22.01
C LEU A 312 -24.93 -23.81 -23.23
N THR A 313 -24.62 -23.27 -24.40
CA THR A 313 -25.07 -23.80 -25.69
C THR A 313 -23.86 -24.16 -26.54
N VAL A 314 -23.86 -25.36 -27.14
CA VAL A 314 -22.84 -25.80 -28.11
C VAL A 314 -23.53 -26.31 -29.36
N ASN A 315 -23.22 -25.70 -30.51
CA ASN A 315 -23.80 -26.07 -31.80
C ASN A 315 -22.73 -26.63 -32.74
N ALA A 316 -23.07 -27.69 -33.48
CA ALA A 316 -22.20 -28.26 -34.50
C ALA A 316 -23.03 -28.98 -35.57
N MET A 317 -22.52 -29.02 -36.80
CA MET A 317 -23.19 -29.72 -37.93
C MET A 317 -24.67 -29.30 -38.14
N GLY A 318 -25.03 -28.06 -37.80
CA GLY A 318 -26.41 -27.57 -37.90
C GLY A 318 -27.37 -28.11 -36.82
N ALA A 319 -26.85 -28.75 -35.77
CA ALA A 319 -27.61 -29.24 -34.63
C ALA A 319 -27.03 -28.73 -33.30
N THR A 320 -27.84 -28.75 -32.25
CA THR A 320 -27.42 -28.39 -30.89
C THR A 320 -26.95 -29.63 -30.14
N LEU A 321 -25.70 -29.63 -29.69
CA LEU A 321 -25.08 -30.73 -28.95
C LEU A 321 -25.32 -30.61 -27.44
N VAL A 322 -25.28 -29.38 -26.93
CA VAL A 322 -25.47 -29.03 -25.53
C VAL A 322 -26.35 -27.80 -25.48
N ASP A 323 -27.38 -27.83 -24.65
CA ASP A 323 -28.25 -26.68 -24.35
C ASP A 323 -28.77 -26.81 -22.92
N GLN A 324 -28.07 -26.19 -21.97
CA GLN A 324 -28.32 -26.44 -20.55
C GLN A 324 -28.16 -25.18 -19.71
N GLU A 325 -29.18 -24.88 -18.92
CA GLU A 325 -29.11 -23.92 -17.83
C GLU A 325 -28.76 -24.65 -16.53
N VAL A 326 -27.69 -24.22 -15.87
CA VAL A 326 -27.15 -24.81 -14.64
C VAL A 326 -26.83 -23.74 -13.62
N THR A 327 -26.66 -24.13 -12.36
CA THR A 327 -26.10 -23.24 -11.35
C THR A 327 -24.59 -23.13 -11.56
N TYR A 328 -24.00 -21.97 -11.30
CA TYR A 328 -22.55 -21.83 -11.24
C TYR A 328 -22.06 -21.34 -9.88
N THR A 329 -20.81 -21.65 -9.56
CA THR A 329 -20.07 -21.05 -8.44
C THR A 329 -18.87 -20.28 -8.99
N LEU A 330 -18.44 -19.24 -8.26
CA LEU A 330 -17.25 -18.45 -8.55
C LEU A 330 -16.40 -18.39 -7.28
N GLU A 331 -15.23 -19.00 -7.32
CA GLU A 331 -14.29 -19.06 -6.20
C GLU A 331 -12.91 -18.63 -6.69
N GLY A 332 -12.45 -17.45 -6.28
CA GLY A 332 -11.22 -16.87 -6.81
C GLY A 332 -11.31 -16.67 -8.33
N ASN A 333 -10.40 -17.30 -9.07
CA ASN A 333 -10.35 -17.29 -10.54
C ASN A 333 -10.96 -18.54 -11.17
N GLU A 334 -11.74 -19.34 -10.44
CA GLU A 334 -12.41 -20.51 -10.99
C GLU A 334 -13.93 -20.32 -11.04
N VAL A 335 -14.52 -20.57 -12.21
CA VAL A 335 -15.97 -20.67 -12.39
C VAL A 335 -16.36 -22.11 -12.67
N THR A 336 -17.24 -22.66 -11.84
CA THR A 336 -17.71 -24.04 -11.96
C THR A 336 -19.17 -24.07 -12.37
N LEU A 337 -19.47 -24.67 -13.53
CA LEU A 337 -20.82 -25.04 -13.95
C LEU A 337 -21.18 -26.38 -13.30
N VAL A 338 -22.22 -26.37 -12.45
CA VAL A 338 -22.55 -27.50 -11.57
C VAL A 338 -23.57 -28.42 -12.21
N ASP A 339 -23.33 -29.73 -12.15
CA ASP A 339 -24.27 -30.78 -12.57
C ASP A 339 -24.79 -30.67 -14.02
N LEU A 340 -23.88 -30.35 -14.95
CA LEU A 340 -24.15 -30.47 -16.38
C LEU A 340 -24.46 -31.92 -16.73
N THR A 341 -25.51 -32.10 -17.53
CA THR A 341 -25.81 -33.39 -18.15
C THR A 341 -24.74 -33.70 -19.16
N HIS A 342 -24.09 -34.84 -18.97
CA HIS A 342 -22.96 -35.31 -19.75
C HIS A 342 -23.26 -36.69 -20.29
N TYR A 343 -22.84 -36.94 -21.52
CA TYR A 343 -22.99 -38.22 -22.20
C TYR A 343 -21.63 -38.94 -22.27
N PRO A 344 -21.35 -39.90 -21.37
CA PRO A 344 -19.99 -40.44 -21.18
C PRO A 344 -19.59 -41.54 -22.16
N ASN A 345 -20.53 -42.10 -22.92
CA ASN A 345 -20.28 -43.31 -23.72
C ASN A 345 -20.81 -43.18 -25.14
N GLU A 346 -19.91 -42.92 -26.09
CA GLU A 346 -20.21 -42.77 -27.52
C GLU A 346 -21.05 -43.92 -28.11
N MET A 347 -21.01 -45.12 -27.51
CA MET A 347 -21.77 -46.30 -27.96
C MET A 347 -23.14 -46.51 -27.29
N ASP A 348 -23.48 -45.74 -26.25
CA ASP A 348 -24.79 -45.81 -25.56
C ASP A 348 -25.45 -44.43 -25.49
N PRO A 349 -26.34 -44.08 -26.43
CA PRO A 349 -26.93 -42.76 -26.56
C PRO A 349 -27.89 -42.38 -25.42
N TYR A 350 -28.21 -43.29 -24.49
CA TYR A 350 -29.25 -43.07 -23.48
C TYR A 350 -28.72 -42.86 -22.07
N THR A 351 -27.48 -43.30 -21.79
CA THR A 351 -26.89 -43.12 -20.46
C THR A 351 -26.38 -41.69 -20.29
N THR A 352 -26.84 -41.03 -19.25
CA THR A 352 -26.37 -39.69 -18.85
C THR A 352 -25.73 -39.74 -17.47
N ALA A 353 -24.78 -38.84 -17.25
CA ALA A 353 -24.17 -38.57 -15.96
C ALA A 353 -24.26 -37.07 -15.66
N LYS A 354 -24.02 -36.71 -14.40
CA LYS A 354 -23.83 -35.32 -13.97
C LYS A 354 -22.34 -35.06 -13.78
N VAL A 355 -21.85 -33.95 -14.33
CA VAL A 355 -20.46 -33.53 -14.24
C VAL A 355 -20.37 -32.03 -13.99
N ASN A 356 -19.30 -31.61 -13.32
CA ASN A 356 -18.96 -30.20 -13.22
C ASN A 356 -18.00 -29.82 -14.35
N LEU A 357 -18.27 -28.69 -15.02
CA LEU A 357 -17.35 -28.07 -15.96
C LEU A 357 -16.75 -26.83 -15.31
N VAL A 358 -15.46 -26.89 -15.06
CA VAL A 358 -14.66 -25.84 -14.41
C VAL A 358 -13.90 -25.09 -15.50
N PHE A 359 -13.96 -23.76 -15.43
CA PHE A 359 -13.09 -22.90 -16.18
C PHE A 359 -12.21 -22.09 -15.23
N THR A 360 -10.96 -21.89 -15.61
CA THR A 360 -10.08 -20.87 -15.03
C THR A 360 -10.29 -19.56 -15.80
N ILE A 361 -10.40 -18.47 -15.06
CA ILE A 361 -10.47 -17.11 -15.59
C ILE A 361 -9.03 -16.61 -15.74
N ASP A 362 -8.63 -16.37 -16.98
CA ASP A 362 -7.30 -15.87 -17.33
C ASP A 362 -7.21 -14.36 -17.06
N ASP A 363 -6.00 -13.80 -16.97
CA ASP A 363 -5.77 -12.36 -16.71
C ASP A 363 -6.48 -11.43 -17.71
N ASP A 364 -6.66 -11.88 -18.95
CA ASP A 364 -7.38 -11.17 -20.02
C ASP A 364 -8.91 -11.32 -19.94
N GLY A 365 -9.42 -11.99 -18.88
CA GLY A 365 -10.82 -12.28 -18.65
C GLY A 365 -11.39 -13.44 -19.48
N ASN A 366 -10.57 -14.14 -20.28
CA ASN A 366 -10.97 -15.34 -21.01
C ASN A 366 -11.22 -16.52 -20.07
N LEU A 367 -12.01 -17.49 -20.52
CA LEU A 367 -12.24 -18.73 -19.77
C LEU A 367 -11.56 -19.90 -20.47
N SER A 368 -10.72 -20.61 -19.73
CA SER A 368 -9.97 -21.78 -20.19
C SER A 368 -10.38 -23.02 -19.40
N SER A 369 -10.54 -24.18 -20.06
CA SER A 369 -10.85 -25.45 -19.38
C SER A 369 -10.05 -26.59 -19.99
N ALA A 370 -9.60 -27.53 -19.18
CA ALA A 370 -8.92 -28.74 -19.65
C ALA A 370 -9.89 -29.93 -19.87
N GLN A 371 -11.20 -29.69 -19.73
CA GLN A 371 -12.19 -30.77 -19.67
C GLN A 371 -12.85 -31.04 -21.02
N THR A 372 -13.28 -32.29 -21.19
CA THR A 372 -14.17 -32.71 -22.27
C THR A 372 -15.54 -33.05 -21.69
N ILE A 373 -16.61 -32.59 -22.35
CA ILE A 373 -17.98 -32.97 -22.02
C ILE A 373 -18.67 -33.61 -23.22
N GLY A 374 -19.41 -34.71 -23.02
CA GLY A 374 -20.19 -35.33 -24.08
C GLY A 374 -21.50 -34.58 -24.32
N GLY A 375 -21.69 -34.06 -25.53
CA GLY A 375 -22.97 -33.59 -26.05
C GLY A 375 -23.68 -34.67 -26.87
N ALA A 376 -24.94 -34.43 -27.23
CA ALA A 376 -25.71 -35.37 -28.03
C ALA A 376 -26.57 -34.65 -29.09
N ALA A 377 -26.56 -35.18 -30.31
CA ALA A 377 -27.42 -34.73 -31.39
C ALA A 377 -27.68 -35.87 -32.38
N MET A 378 -28.83 -35.84 -33.07
CA MET A 378 -29.18 -36.81 -34.12
C MET A 378 -29.12 -38.29 -33.65
N GLY A 379 -29.37 -38.55 -32.36
CA GLY A 379 -29.28 -39.90 -31.78
C GLY A 379 -27.84 -40.41 -31.58
N MET A 380 -26.84 -39.54 -31.73
CA MET A 380 -25.42 -39.80 -31.52
C MET A 380 -24.85 -38.92 -30.42
N GLN A 381 -23.71 -39.33 -29.86
CA GLN A 381 -22.96 -38.54 -28.89
C GLN A 381 -21.66 -38.03 -29.49
N PHE A 382 -21.27 -36.83 -29.06
CA PHE A 382 -20.08 -36.13 -29.54
C PHE A 382 -19.33 -35.56 -28.33
N PRO A 383 -18.13 -36.05 -28.00
CA PRO A 383 -17.26 -35.40 -27.01
C PRO A 383 -16.87 -34.00 -27.51
N VAL A 384 -17.02 -32.99 -26.66
CA VAL A 384 -16.64 -31.59 -26.90
C VAL A 384 -15.47 -31.25 -25.98
N ASP A 385 -14.30 -31.00 -26.58
CA ASP A 385 -13.05 -30.68 -25.91
C ASP A 385 -12.92 -29.16 -25.70
N PHE A 386 -13.12 -28.71 -24.46
CA PHE A 386 -12.97 -27.30 -24.10
C PHE A 386 -11.51 -26.86 -23.92
N SER A 387 -10.55 -27.77 -24.04
CA SER A 387 -9.11 -27.42 -24.06
C SER A 387 -8.62 -26.94 -25.41
N SER A 388 -9.40 -27.17 -26.48
CA SER A 388 -8.97 -26.84 -27.84
C SER A 388 -9.17 -25.38 -28.23
N ASP A 389 -9.93 -24.61 -27.45
CA ASP A 389 -10.10 -23.16 -27.63
C ASP A 389 -10.53 -22.51 -26.30
N THR A 390 -10.20 -21.23 -26.13
CA THR A 390 -10.63 -20.42 -24.99
C THR A 390 -11.98 -19.76 -25.25
N MET A 391 -12.83 -19.64 -24.24
CA MET A 391 -14.06 -18.87 -24.34
C MET A 391 -13.77 -17.39 -24.09
N LYS A 392 -14.05 -16.53 -25.06
CA LYS A 392 -13.71 -15.10 -25.03
C LYS A 392 -14.93 -14.25 -24.66
N PRO A 393 -14.77 -13.21 -23.83
CA PRO A 393 -15.86 -12.33 -23.46
C PRO A 393 -16.38 -11.57 -24.70
N VAL A 394 -17.70 -11.44 -24.78
CA VAL A 394 -18.37 -10.60 -25.79
C VAL A 394 -18.73 -9.29 -25.12
N GLN A 395 -18.19 -8.18 -25.61
CA GLN A 395 -18.53 -6.82 -25.14
C GLN A 395 -19.93 -6.40 -25.57
#